data_AF-A0A9D6N0C6-F1
#
_entry.id   AF-A0A9D6N0C6-F1
#
_cell.length_a   1.000
_cell.length_b   1.000
_cell.length_c   1.000
_cell.angle_alpha   90.00
_cell.angle_beta   90.00
_cell.angle_gamma   90.00
#
_symmetry.space_group_name_H-M   'P 1'
#
loop_
_entity.id
_entity.type
_entity.pdbx_description
1 polymer ?
#
loop_
_entity_poly.entity_id
_entity_poly.type
_entity_poly.pdbx_seq_one_letter_code
_entity_poly.pdbx_strand_id
1 'polypeptide(L)'
;MSSKAEGVFPRVSSRSRFCWLLSEPGISTARPSEASKAGLHRGRVDALRGLLVGLAVLVLRAEFSSAEELKIDQITLGAGGKIKLTYHESATADYYVLMRGSNVTTIDTAIDLVMKGVGVLKDTTVASTRVASFYKVVGWSMNAPGDSDHDGIDDVYELNHPGVLNPLNPEDAMLDPDHDGRPNLWEYRQHTDPLSSLRGPAAPP
;
A
#
# COMPACT_ATOMS: atom_id res chain seq x y z
N MET A 1 -30.39 -30.28 4.93
CA MET A 1 -29.31 -30.69 3.99
C MET A 1 -28.25 -29.60 4.03
N SER A 2 -27.07 -30.00 4.47
CA SER A 2 -25.94 -29.14 4.84
C SER A 2 -25.02 -28.96 3.63
N SER A 3 -24.54 -27.74 3.39
CA SER A 3 -23.22 -27.56 2.80
C SER A 3 -22.63 -26.25 3.29
N LYS A 4 -21.59 -26.39 4.11
CA LYS A 4 -20.81 -25.33 4.75
C LYS A 4 -19.50 -25.28 3.95
N ALA A 5 -19.23 -24.18 3.26
CA ALA A 5 -17.96 -23.98 2.57
C ALA A 5 -16.95 -23.39 3.58
N GLU A 6 -15.98 -24.21 3.98
CA GLU A 6 -14.83 -23.79 4.78
C GLU A 6 -13.77 -23.18 3.86
N GLY A 7 -13.57 -21.87 3.98
CA GLY A 7 -12.45 -21.15 3.36
C GLY A 7 -11.24 -21.15 4.28
N VAL A 8 -10.19 -21.87 3.87
CA VAL A 8 -8.90 -21.94 4.53
C VAL A 8 -8.11 -20.65 4.26
N PHE A 9 -7.92 -19.82 5.28
CA PHE A 9 -7.00 -18.67 5.23
C PHE A 9 -5.59 -19.10 5.67
N PRO A 10 -4.52 -18.75 4.92
CA PRO A 10 -3.16 -19.02 5.36
C PRO A 10 -2.74 -18.07 6.48
N ARG A 11 -2.26 -18.66 7.58
CA ARG A 11 -1.74 -17.99 8.78
C ARG A 11 -0.34 -17.43 8.47
N VAL A 12 -0.22 -16.12 8.28
CA VAL A 12 1.09 -15.47 8.14
C VAL A 12 1.69 -15.26 9.54
N SER A 13 2.79 -15.97 9.80
CA SER A 13 3.59 -15.88 11.02
C SER A 13 4.52 -14.66 10.96
N SER A 14 4.16 -13.55 11.61
CA SER A 14 5.09 -12.44 11.85
C SER A 14 5.98 -12.77 13.06
N ARG A 15 7.27 -13.01 12.82
CA ARG A 15 8.30 -13.08 13.87
C ARG A 15 8.91 -11.69 14.06
N SER A 16 8.47 -10.95 15.06
CA SER A 16 9.15 -9.73 15.51
C SER A 16 10.54 -10.09 16.05
N ARG A 17 11.60 -9.49 15.48
CA ARG A 17 12.93 -9.47 16.09
C ARG A 17 13.27 -8.03 16.45
N PHE A 18 13.24 -7.72 17.75
CA PHE A 18 13.83 -6.50 18.30
C PHE A 18 15.35 -6.68 18.35
N CYS A 19 16.11 -5.80 17.70
CA CYS A 19 17.57 -5.71 17.82
C CYS A 19 17.92 -4.31 18.31
N TRP A 20 18.47 -4.22 19.52
CA TRP A 20 19.00 -3.00 20.11
C TRP A 20 20.40 -2.74 19.56
N LEU A 21 20.67 -1.56 19.02
CA LEU A 21 22.02 -1.12 18.64
C LEU A 21 22.52 -0.09 19.67
N LEU A 22 23.54 -0.46 20.44
CA LEU A 22 24.35 0.46 21.24
C LEU A 22 25.57 0.89 20.41
N SER A 23 25.82 2.19 20.43
CA SER A 23 26.96 2.87 19.80
C SER A 23 28.22 2.69 20.65
N GLU A 24 29.36 2.37 20.00
CA GLU A 24 30.70 2.54 20.59
C GLU A 24 31.53 3.54 19.75
N PRO A 25 32.31 4.45 20.39
CA PRO A 25 33.16 5.40 19.71
C PRO A 25 34.57 4.83 19.45
N GLY A 26 35.17 5.31 18.36
CA GLY A 26 36.44 4.83 17.82
C GLY A 26 37.69 5.28 18.57
N ILE A 27 38.80 4.58 18.29
CA ILE A 27 40.17 4.99 18.61
C ILE A 27 41.07 4.69 17.40
N SER A 28 41.82 5.73 17.03
CA SER A 28 42.89 5.77 16.03
C SER A 28 44.23 5.39 16.67
N THR A 29 45.15 4.76 15.92
CA THR A 29 46.52 5.27 15.68
C THR A 29 47.43 4.29 14.91
N ALA A 30 48.11 4.86 13.91
CA ALA A 30 49.53 4.73 13.52
C ALA A 30 50.15 3.43 12.92
N ARG A 31 50.79 3.63 11.75
CA ARG A 31 51.84 2.81 11.11
C ARG A 31 53.18 2.87 11.87
N PRO A 32 54.12 1.96 11.58
CA PRO A 32 55.31 2.30 10.73
C PRO A 32 55.72 1.09 9.81
N SER A 33 56.22 1.19 8.56
CA SER A 33 57.47 1.73 7.94
C SER A 33 58.34 0.61 7.34
N GLU A 34 58.64 0.72 6.04
CA GLU A 34 59.88 0.35 5.28
C GLU A 34 60.53 -1.04 5.47
N ALA A 35 60.62 -1.90 4.43
CA ALA A 35 61.48 -1.90 3.23
C ALA A 35 62.80 -2.69 3.40
N SER A 36 63.08 -3.67 2.51
CA SER A 36 64.40 -3.85 1.87
C SER A 36 64.45 -5.01 0.83
N LYS A 37 64.73 -4.60 -0.42
CA LYS A 37 65.62 -5.15 -1.48
C LYS A 37 65.88 -6.66 -1.70
N ALA A 38 65.53 -7.05 -2.94
CA ALA A 38 66.38 -7.52 -4.06
C ALA A 38 67.15 -8.86 -4.01
N GLY A 39 66.95 -9.67 -5.06
CA GLY A 39 67.81 -10.81 -5.44
C GLY A 39 67.31 -11.53 -6.69
N LEU A 40 67.88 -11.20 -7.85
CA LEU A 40 67.63 -11.77 -9.18
C LEU A 40 68.44 -13.06 -9.36
N HIS A 41 67.89 -14.16 -9.90
CA HIS A 41 68.63 -15.08 -10.78
C HIS A 41 67.69 -16.02 -11.59
N ARG A 42 67.97 -16.07 -12.89
CA ARG A 42 67.32 -16.88 -13.95
C ARG A 42 67.44 -18.39 -13.73
N GLY A 43 66.38 -19.12 -14.06
CA GLY A 43 66.41 -20.55 -14.36
C GLY A 43 65.11 -20.99 -15.03
N ARG A 44 65.20 -21.39 -16.31
CA ARG A 44 64.10 -21.75 -17.21
C ARG A 44 63.89 -23.26 -17.16
N VAL A 45 62.71 -23.76 -16.79
CA VAL A 45 62.17 -25.06 -17.24
C VAL A 45 60.63 -25.08 -17.17
N ASP A 46 60.05 -25.20 -18.35
CA ASP A 46 58.92 -26.08 -18.72
C ASP A 46 57.61 -26.13 -17.90
N ALA A 47 56.56 -25.69 -18.61
CA ALA A 47 55.32 -26.40 -18.83
C ALA A 47 54.52 -26.90 -17.60
N LEU A 48 53.61 -26.07 -17.11
CA LEU A 48 52.28 -26.53 -16.72
C LEU A 48 51.24 -25.48 -17.13
N ARG A 49 50.40 -25.85 -18.10
CA ARG A 49 49.13 -25.16 -18.37
C ARG A 49 48.21 -25.42 -17.16
N GLY A 50 48.35 -24.61 -16.12
CA GLY A 50 47.41 -24.55 -15.02
C GLY A 50 46.11 -23.95 -15.50
N LEU A 51 45.07 -24.78 -15.55
CA LEU A 51 43.68 -24.40 -15.75
C LEU A 51 43.33 -23.27 -14.76
N LEU A 52 43.14 -22.04 -15.28
CA LEU A 52 42.48 -20.97 -14.53
C LEU A 52 41.02 -21.41 -14.34
N VAL A 53 40.74 -22.12 -13.25
CA VAL A 53 39.38 -22.22 -12.73
C VAL A 53 39.08 -20.87 -12.13
N GLY A 54 38.53 -19.98 -12.95
CA GLY A 54 37.90 -18.77 -12.48
C GLY A 54 36.79 -19.16 -11.51
N LEU A 55 37.04 -19.05 -10.21
CA LEU A 55 36.00 -19.11 -9.21
C LEU A 55 35.18 -17.83 -9.39
N ALA A 56 34.17 -17.89 -10.26
CA ALA A 56 33.12 -16.90 -10.29
C ALA A 56 32.40 -16.99 -8.93
N VAL A 57 32.77 -16.10 -8.01
CA VAL A 57 31.97 -15.85 -6.81
C VAL A 57 30.69 -15.20 -7.29
N LEU A 58 29.69 -16.03 -7.59
CA LEU A 58 28.33 -15.59 -7.81
C LEU A 58 27.81 -15.07 -6.47
N VAL A 59 28.00 -13.77 -6.22
CA VAL A 59 27.33 -13.08 -5.12
C VAL A 59 25.85 -13.03 -5.51
N LEU A 60 25.07 -14.03 -5.07
CA LEU A 60 23.62 -13.88 -5.02
C LEU A 60 23.33 -12.70 -4.10
N ARG A 61 23.02 -11.54 -4.70
CA ARG A 61 22.35 -10.48 -3.95
C ARG A 61 20.94 -10.96 -3.69
N ALA A 62 20.72 -11.47 -2.48
CA ALA A 62 19.38 -11.60 -1.96
C ALA A 62 18.86 -10.18 -1.72
N GLU A 63 18.14 -9.64 -2.69
CA GLU A 63 17.36 -8.42 -2.52
C GLU A 63 16.19 -8.78 -1.61
N PHE A 64 16.41 -8.66 -0.29
CA PHE A 64 15.32 -8.72 0.67
C PHE A 64 14.48 -7.45 0.48
N SER A 65 13.42 -7.55 -0.32
CA SER A 65 12.39 -6.52 -0.38
C SER A 65 11.66 -6.53 0.96
N SER A 66 12.00 -5.58 1.85
CA SER A 66 11.19 -5.33 3.03
C SER A 66 9.87 -4.74 2.54
N ALA A 67 8.77 -5.46 2.73
CA ALA A 67 7.44 -4.85 2.64
C ALA A 67 7.39 -3.76 3.71
N GLU A 68 7.28 -2.51 3.27
CA GLU A 68 7.19 -1.39 4.19
C GLU A 68 5.87 -1.48 4.94
N GLU A 69 5.94 -1.47 6.27
CA GLU A 69 4.78 -1.56 7.13
C GLU A 69 3.95 -0.27 6.98
N LEU A 70 2.69 -0.42 6.56
CA LEU A 70 1.75 0.69 6.48
C LEU A 70 1.51 1.24 7.89
N LYS A 71 1.89 2.50 8.10
CA LYS A 71 1.82 3.16 9.39
C LYS A 71 1.17 4.54 9.26
N ILE A 72 0.53 4.95 10.35
CA ILE A 72 0.06 6.31 10.54
C ILE A 72 1.27 7.14 10.99
N ASP A 73 1.59 8.20 10.26
CA ASP A 73 2.73 9.08 10.58
C ASP A 73 2.33 10.17 11.56
N GLN A 74 1.19 10.83 11.31
CA GLN A 74 0.72 11.93 12.14
C GLN A 74 -0.81 11.98 12.18
N ILE A 75 -1.34 12.29 13.37
CA ILE A 75 -2.75 12.61 13.57
C ILE A 75 -2.83 14.06 14.05
N THR A 76 -3.61 14.88 13.34
CA THR A 76 -3.78 16.30 13.66
C THR A 76 -5.25 16.63 13.85
N LEU A 77 -5.56 17.37 14.92
CA LEU A 77 -6.87 17.94 15.14
C LEU A 77 -6.96 19.30 14.43
N GLY A 78 -7.77 19.37 13.37
CA GLY A 78 -8.01 20.59 12.61
C GLY A 78 -9.10 21.48 13.22
N ALA A 79 -9.36 22.61 12.55
CA ALA A 79 -10.44 23.52 12.92
C ALA A 79 -11.81 22.80 12.97
N GLY A 80 -12.62 23.12 13.98
CA GLY A 80 -13.92 22.46 14.20
C GLY A 80 -13.81 21.04 14.76
N GLY A 81 -12.64 20.60 15.23
CA GLY A 81 -12.46 19.29 15.85
C GLY A 81 -12.40 18.12 14.86
N LYS A 82 -12.25 18.38 13.56
CA LYS A 82 -12.10 17.34 12.53
C LYS A 82 -10.68 16.78 12.55
N ILE A 83 -10.53 15.49 12.26
CA ILE A 83 -9.20 14.85 12.28
C ILE A 83 -8.64 14.77 10.86
N LYS A 84 -7.34 15.04 10.74
CA LYS A 84 -6.55 14.76 9.55
C LYS A 84 -5.43 13.80 9.92
N LEU A 85 -5.18 12.84 9.06
CA LEU A 85 -4.19 11.79 9.26
C LEU A 85 -3.26 11.74 8.05
N THR A 86 -1.96 11.78 8.29
CA THR A 86 -0.95 11.45 7.28
C THR A 86 -0.43 10.04 7.54
N TYR A 87 -0.06 9.34 6.48
CA TYR A 87 0.37 7.96 6.55
C TYR A 87 1.52 7.72 5.57
N HIS A 88 2.30 6.70 5.87
CA HIS A 88 3.39 6.30 5.02
C HIS A 88 2.85 5.38 3.93
N GLU A 89 3.10 5.70 2.67
CA GLU A 89 2.59 4.91 1.55
C GLU A 89 3.28 3.55 1.44
N SER A 90 2.48 2.51 1.18
CA SER A 90 3.01 1.19 0.88
C SER A 90 3.43 1.08 -0.59
N ALA A 91 4.50 0.33 -0.86
CA ALA A 91 4.91 0.01 -2.23
C ALA A 91 3.85 -0.82 -2.98
N THR A 92 3.02 -1.58 -2.26
CA THR A 92 2.07 -2.54 -2.85
C THR A 92 0.62 -2.08 -2.84
N ALA A 93 0.31 -0.94 -2.20
CA ALA A 93 -1.03 -0.37 -2.19
C ALA A 93 -1.16 0.72 -3.26
N ASP A 94 -2.35 0.78 -3.86
CA ASP A 94 -2.75 1.70 -4.93
C ASP A 94 -3.79 2.73 -4.45
N TYR A 95 -4.55 2.39 -3.41
CA TYR A 95 -5.42 3.31 -2.69
C TYR A 95 -5.49 2.93 -1.21
N TYR A 96 -6.00 3.83 -0.39
CA TYR A 96 -6.00 3.74 1.05
C TYR A 96 -7.37 4.03 1.62
N VAL A 97 -7.78 3.24 2.61
CA VAL A 97 -9.03 3.41 3.35
C VAL A 97 -8.70 3.74 4.80
N LEU A 98 -9.29 4.81 5.31
CA LEU A 98 -9.30 5.13 6.73
C LEU A 98 -10.43 4.35 7.40
N MET A 99 -10.05 3.45 8.30
CA MET A 99 -10.97 2.70 9.15
C MET A 99 -11.04 3.35 10.52
N ARG A 100 -12.24 3.39 11.11
CA ARG A 100 -12.52 3.87 12.46
C ARG A 100 -13.20 2.80 13.30
N GLY A 101 -12.96 2.87 14.61
CA GLY A 101 -13.55 1.99 15.61
C GLY A 101 -13.74 2.68 16.96
N SER A 102 -14.64 2.15 17.78
CA SER A 102 -14.85 2.59 19.17
C SER A 102 -13.96 1.86 20.17
N ASN A 103 -13.30 0.77 19.76
CA ASN A 103 -12.35 0.00 20.56
C ASN A 103 -11.15 -0.46 19.71
N VAL A 104 -9.99 -0.69 20.34
CA VAL A 104 -8.75 -1.11 19.65
C VAL A 104 -8.86 -2.43 18.88
N THR A 105 -9.79 -3.30 19.24
CA THR A 105 -9.97 -4.62 18.60
C THR A 105 -10.94 -4.59 17.42
N THR A 106 -11.72 -3.53 17.28
CA THR A 106 -12.83 -3.46 16.31
C THR A 106 -12.75 -2.11 15.62
N ILE A 107 -11.97 -2.08 14.53
CA ILE A 107 -11.70 -0.90 13.69
C ILE A 107 -12.05 -1.29 12.24
N ASP A 108 -13.34 -1.29 11.96
CA ASP A 108 -13.98 -1.92 10.80
C ASP A 108 -14.96 -1.00 10.06
N THR A 109 -15.16 0.24 10.50
CA THR A 109 -15.98 1.21 9.77
C THR A 109 -15.10 2.04 8.85
N ALA A 110 -15.29 1.96 7.53
CA ALA A 110 -14.64 2.86 6.57
C ALA A 110 -15.20 4.28 6.73
N ILE A 111 -14.34 5.30 6.67
CA ILE A 111 -14.75 6.71 6.85
C ILE A 111 -14.12 7.69 5.85
N ASP A 112 -13.06 7.29 5.15
CA ASP A 112 -12.46 8.07 4.06
C ASP A 112 -11.64 7.16 3.16
N LEU A 113 -11.59 7.47 1.86
CA LEU A 113 -10.84 6.72 0.86
C LEU A 113 -10.09 7.68 -0.04
N VAL A 114 -8.83 7.39 -0.34
CA VAL A 114 -8.03 8.18 -1.27
C VAL A 114 -7.12 7.31 -2.13
N MET A 115 -6.93 7.71 -3.38
CA MET A 115 -5.90 7.13 -4.24
C MET A 115 -4.49 7.39 -3.68
N LYS A 116 -3.54 6.55 -4.08
CA LYS A 116 -2.12 6.79 -3.84
C LYS A 116 -1.67 8.16 -4.36
N GLY A 117 -0.76 8.80 -3.64
CA GLY A 117 -0.23 10.13 -3.91
C GLY A 117 -0.94 11.25 -3.15
N VAL A 118 -2.12 11.01 -2.55
CA VAL A 118 -2.83 12.04 -1.77
C VAL A 118 -2.17 12.26 -0.40
N GLY A 119 -1.74 11.20 0.27
CA GLY A 119 -0.98 11.25 1.53
C GLY A 119 -1.75 11.80 2.75
N VAL A 120 -3.06 12.07 2.62
CA VAL A 120 -3.91 12.59 3.70
C VAL A 120 -5.28 11.93 3.67
N LEU A 121 -5.69 11.37 4.81
CA LEU A 121 -7.04 10.89 5.09
C LEU A 121 -7.70 11.77 6.17
N LYS A 122 -9.03 11.84 6.18
CA LYS A 122 -9.81 12.78 6.98
C LYS A 122 -10.97 12.09 7.69
N ASP A 123 -11.17 12.41 8.97
CA ASP A 123 -12.44 12.14 9.65
C ASP A 123 -13.19 13.46 9.79
N THR A 124 -14.33 13.56 9.12
CA THR A 124 -15.17 14.77 9.14
C THR A 124 -16.02 14.88 10.40
N THR A 125 -16.08 13.81 11.21
CA THR A 125 -16.73 13.81 12.52
C THR A 125 -15.96 14.71 13.48
N VAL A 126 -16.68 15.51 14.26
CA VAL A 126 -16.06 16.30 15.33
C VAL A 126 -15.58 15.36 16.43
N ALA A 127 -14.28 15.39 16.73
CA ALA A 127 -13.66 14.61 17.79
C ALA A 127 -14.31 14.94 19.14
N SER A 128 -14.65 13.89 19.89
CA SER A 128 -15.27 14.01 21.21
C SER A 128 -14.22 13.76 22.30
N THR A 129 -14.21 14.58 23.34
CA THR A 129 -13.41 14.32 24.54
C THR A 129 -14.00 13.22 25.44
N ARG A 130 -15.23 12.76 25.14
CA ARG A 130 -15.95 11.76 25.95
C ARG A 130 -15.87 10.35 25.38
N VAL A 131 -15.59 10.20 24.10
CA VAL A 131 -15.57 8.91 23.40
C VAL A 131 -14.26 8.83 22.62
N ALA A 132 -13.43 7.85 22.97
CA ALA A 132 -12.23 7.57 22.21
C ALA A 132 -12.61 7.02 20.82
N SER A 133 -11.81 7.37 19.81
CA SER A 133 -11.89 6.78 18.48
C SER A 133 -10.53 6.20 18.13
N PHE A 134 -10.54 5.02 17.55
CA PHE A 134 -9.35 4.30 17.13
C PHE A 134 -9.34 4.24 15.61
N TYR A 135 -8.14 4.36 15.03
CA TYR A 135 -7.95 4.46 13.59
C TYR A 135 -6.99 3.39 13.10
N LYS A 136 -7.24 2.91 11.89
CA LYS A 136 -6.37 2.01 11.13
C LYS A 136 -6.42 2.47 9.69
N VAL A 137 -5.26 2.56 9.05
CA VAL A 137 -5.19 2.76 7.59
C VAL A 137 -4.96 1.39 6.98
N VAL A 138 -5.76 1.05 5.97
CA VAL A 138 -5.57 -0.16 5.16
C VAL A 138 -5.27 0.26 3.72
N GLY A 139 -4.33 -0.43 3.08
CA GLY A 139 -3.99 -0.21 1.69
C GLY A 139 -4.44 -1.40 0.85
N TRP A 140 -5.00 -1.14 -0.32
CA TRP A 140 -5.52 -2.14 -1.23
C TRP A 140 -4.90 -1.96 -2.61
N SER A 141 -4.88 -3.04 -3.41
CA SER A 141 -4.44 -2.96 -4.80
C SER A 141 -5.63 -2.72 -5.73
N MET A 142 -5.42 -1.95 -6.78
CA MET A 142 -6.43 -1.73 -7.82
C MET A 142 -6.76 -3.00 -8.63
N ASN A 143 -5.90 -4.04 -8.55
CA ASN A 143 -6.16 -5.33 -9.21
C ASN A 143 -7.10 -6.25 -8.41
N ALA A 144 -7.43 -5.87 -7.17
CA ALA A 144 -8.38 -6.54 -6.31
C ALA A 144 -9.03 -5.49 -5.39
N PRO A 145 -9.82 -4.56 -5.96
CA PRO A 145 -10.44 -3.50 -5.19
C PRO A 145 -11.50 -4.06 -4.23
N GLY A 146 -11.76 -3.31 -3.16
CA GLY A 146 -12.84 -3.57 -2.22
C GLY A 146 -14.14 -2.93 -2.72
N ASP A 147 -15.15 -3.00 -1.88
CA ASP A 147 -16.47 -2.39 -2.02
C ASP A 147 -16.84 -1.94 -0.60
N SER A 148 -16.46 -0.72 -0.24
CA SER A 148 -16.43 -0.27 1.14
C SER A 148 -17.81 -0.01 1.72
N ASP A 149 -18.79 0.35 0.90
CA ASP A 149 -20.17 0.58 1.30
C ASP A 149 -21.13 -0.56 0.90
N HIS A 150 -20.65 -1.56 0.17
CA HIS A 150 -21.31 -2.82 -0.16
C HIS A 150 -22.50 -2.67 -1.10
N ASP A 151 -22.42 -1.73 -2.05
CA ASP A 151 -23.47 -1.50 -3.05
C ASP A 151 -23.26 -2.30 -4.36
N GLY A 152 -22.11 -2.96 -4.48
CA GLY A 152 -21.75 -3.78 -5.62
C GLY A 152 -20.98 -3.04 -6.72
N ILE A 153 -20.56 -1.80 -6.48
CA ILE A 153 -19.56 -1.04 -7.23
C ILE A 153 -18.24 -1.11 -6.46
N ASP A 154 -17.12 -1.27 -7.15
CA ASP A 154 -15.82 -1.31 -6.46
C ASP A 154 -15.28 0.09 -6.14
N ASP A 155 -14.54 0.18 -5.02
CA ASP A 155 -13.98 1.43 -4.49
C ASP A 155 -13.18 2.21 -5.54
N VAL A 156 -12.47 1.50 -6.43
CA VAL A 156 -11.58 2.13 -7.43
C VAL A 156 -12.41 2.79 -8.52
N TYR A 157 -13.48 2.16 -8.98
CA TYR A 157 -14.39 2.76 -9.95
C TYR A 157 -15.03 4.03 -9.37
N GLU A 158 -15.49 3.99 -8.13
CA GLU A 158 -16.11 5.14 -7.48
C GLU A 158 -15.11 6.29 -7.26
N LEU A 159 -13.89 5.99 -6.79
CA LEU A 159 -12.82 6.98 -6.66
C LEU A 159 -12.41 7.62 -7.99
N ASN A 160 -12.64 6.93 -9.12
CA ASN A 160 -12.40 7.46 -10.46
C ASN A 160 -13.56 8.30 -11.03
N HIS A 161 -14.75 8.23 -10.43
CA HIS A 161 -15.93 9.03 -10.80
C HIS A 161 -16.43 9.92 -9.64
N PRO A 162 -15.53 10.74 -9.05
CA PRO A 162 -15.88 11.56 -7.89
C PRO A 162 -16.93 12.61 -8.25
N GLY A 163 -17.84 12.87 -7.31
CA GLY A 163 -18.94 13.83 -7.47
C GLY A 163 -20.22 13.21 -8.00
N VAL A 164 -20.15 11.98 -8.49
CA VAL A 164 -21.29 11.16 -8.89
C VAL A 164 -21.40 9.92 -8.02
N LEU A 165 -20.26 9.25 -7.80
CA LEU A 165 -20.12 8.12 -6.90
C LEU A 165 -19.31 8.51 -5.67
N ASN A 166 -19.57 7.80 -4.58
CA ASN A 166 -18.91 7.98 -3.31
C ASN A 166 -18.80 6.63 -2.59
N PRO A 167 -17.58 6.09 -2.36
CA PRO A 167 -17.35 4.76 -1.76
C PRO A 167 -17.82 4.54 -0.32
N LEU A 168 -18.58 5.50 0.22
CA LEU A 168 -19.13 5.51 1.57
C LEU A 168 -20.64 5.78 1.53
N ASN A 169 -21.28 5.70 0.36
CA ASN A 169 -22.67 6.02 0.13
C ASN A 169 -23.34 4.98 -0.80
N PRO A 170 -23.90 3.90 -0.23
CA PRO A 170 -24.42 2.80 -1.04
C PRO A 170 -25.70 3.14 -1.80
N GLU A 171 -26.28 4.32 -1.56
CA GLU A 171 -27.48 4.78 -2.26
C GLU A 171 -27.16 5.30 -3.67
N ASP A 172 -25.91 5.72 -3.95
CA ASP A 172 -25.57 6.28 -5.25
C ASP A 172 -25.41 5.25 -6.38
N ALA A 173 -25.19 3.97 -6.08
CA ALA A 173 -25.33 2.89 -7.05
C ALA A 173 -26.66 2.91 -7.83
N MET A 174 -27.75 3.36 -7.20
CA MET A 174 -29.09 3.39 -7.80
C MET A 174 -29.45 4.73 -8.47
N LEU A 175 -28.57 5.72 -8.39
CA LEU A 175 -28.79 7.01 -9.03
C LEU A 175 -28.50 6.94 -10.53
N ASP A 176 -29.15 7.84 -11.27
CA ASP A 176 -29.02 8.05 -12.72
C ASP A 176 -28.68 9.54 -12.94
N PRO A 177 -27.39 9.91 -12.82
CA PRO A 177 -26.92 11.29 -12.84
C PRO A 177 -27.02 11.95 -14.22
N ASP A 178 -26.91 11.17 -15.29
CA ASP A 178 -26.98 11.66 -16.67
C ASP A 178 -28.39 11.60 -17.28
N HIS A 179 -29.34 10.99 -16.55
CA HIS A 179 -30.76 10.89 -16.88
C HIS A 179 -31.05 10.12 -18.17
N ASP A 180 -30.24 9.10 -18.46
CA ASP A 180 -30.43 8.23 -19.62
C ASP A 180 -31.33 7.01 -19.34
N GLY A 181 -31.72 6.82 -18.08
CA GLY A 181 -32.58 5.73 -17.59
C GLY A 181 -31.81 4.52 -17.07
N ARG A 182 -30.50 4.61 -16.89
CA ARG A 182 -29.64 3.54 -16.38
C ARG A 182 -29.01 3.98 -15.06
N PRO A 183 -29.08 3.17 -14.00
CA PRO A 183 -28.42 3.51 -12.75
C PRO A 183 -26.91 3.23 -12.83
N ASN A 184 -26.13 3.93 -12.00
CA ASN A 184 -24.68 3.78 -11.90
C ASN A 184 -24.22 2.31 -11.79
N LEU A 185 -24.91 1.47 -11.00
CA LEU A 185 -24.56 0.05 -10.86
C LEU A 185 -24.70 -0.73 -12.18
N TRP A 186 -25.67 -0.37 -13.02
CA TRP A 186 -25.81 -0.99 -14.34
C TRP A 186 -24.64 -0.60 -15.23
N GLU A 187 -24.26 0.67 -15.21
CA GLU A 187 -23.18 1.23 -16.01
C GLU A 187 -21.82 0.69 -15.62
N TYR A 188 -21.56 0.60 -14.30
CA TYR A 188 -20.40 -0.09 -13.75
C TYR A 188 -20.27 -1.52 -14.31
N ARG A 189 -21.37 -2.30 -14.27
CA ARG A 189 -21.39 -3.68 -14.81
C ARG A 189 -21.20 -3.76 -16.32
N GLN A 190 -21.58 -2.71 -17.05
CA GLN A 190 -21.33 -2.62 -18.50
C GLN A 190 -19.98 -1.99 -18.84
N HIS A 191 -19.20 -1.55 -17.85
CA HIS A 191 -17.97 -0.80 -18.04
C HIS A 191 -18.20 0.49 -18.86
N THR A 192 -19.31 1.18 -18.60
CA THR A 192 -19.62 2.50 -19.17
C THR A 192 -19.35 3.62 -18.16
N ASP A 193 -19.45 4.87 -18.62
CA ASP A 193 -19.21 6.08 -17.82
C ASP A 193 -20.54 6.63 -17.30
N PRO A 194 -20.72 6.80 -15.97
CA PRO A 194 -21.98 7.21 -15.34
C PRO A 194 -22.40 8.66 -15.61
N LEU A 195 -21.59 9.39 -16.37
CA LEU A 195 -21.90 10.74 -16.84
C LEU A 195 -22.14 10.82 -18.36
N SER A 196 -22.08 9.68 -19.05
CA SER A 196 -22.16 9.64 -20.51
C SER A 196 -23.49 9.07 -20.99
N SER A 197 -24.46 9.96 -21.23
CA SER A 197 -25.80 9.56 -21.66
C SER A 197 -25.75 8.67 -22.92
N LEU A 198 -26.21 7.42 -22.82
CA LEU A 198 -26.24 6.47 -23.95
C LEU A 198 -27.45 6.70 -24.86
N ARG A 199 -28.08 7.88 -24.82
CA ARG A 199 -29.02 8.30 -25.87
C ARG A 199 -28.26 8.35 -27.19
N GLY A 200 -28.44 7.32 -28.02
CA GLY A 200 -28.22 7.43 -29.45
C GLY A 200 -28.91 8.69 -30.00
N PRO A 201 -28.42 9.27 -31.11
CA PRO A 201 -28.85 10.59 -31.59
C PRO A 201 -30.37 10.70 -31.56
N ALA A 202 -30.86 11.81 -31.00
CA ALA A 202 -32.28 12.11 -30.89
C ALA A 202 -32.99 11.75 -32.20
N ALA A 203 -34.05 10.94 -32.09
CA ALA A 203 -34.91 10.66 -33.23
C ALA A 203 -35.29 12.00 -33.90
N PRO A 204 -35.11 12.14 -35.22
CA PRO A 204 -35.41 13.40 -35.90
C PRO A 204 -36.90 13.78 -35.70
N PRO A 205 -37.21 15.09 -35.72
CA PRO A 205 -38.54 15.62 -35.41
C PRO A 205 -39.65 15.12 -36.34
#